data_AF-A0A0M9YKV5-F1
#
_entry.id   AF-A0A0M9YKV5-F1
#
_cell.length_a   1.000
_cell.length_b   1.000
_cell.length_c   1.000
_cell.angle_alpha   90.00
_cell.angle_beta   90.00
_cell.angle_gamma   90.00
#
_symmetry.space_group_name_H-M   'P 1'
#
loop_
_entity.id
_entity.type
_entity.pdbx_description
1 polymer ?
#
loop_
_entity_poly.entity_id
_entity_poly.type
_entity_poly.pdbx_seq_one_letter_code
_entity_poly.pdbx_strand_id
1 'polypeptide(L)'
;MSMRRTTTTRRAMAAVSMTAALAFALAGCGDDGGDGPGKEGSSAPSAPAGPSAEDKGESKPDTAAGENANPDVKLAEARGQNGLTLVINQVKRDSGGFVTVQGEIKNDGDVTQNTANWQGQESALGAKNPNSVAGATLVDKTGKKRYYVLRDTDSRCLCTTAIATLAPGETASIFMQFPAPPQTTTEVDFTLPTFATTSLKISG
;
A
#
# COMPACT_ATOMS: atom_id res chain seq x y z
N MET A 1 48.74 35.29 -54.73
CA MET A 1 48.91 34.03 -53.98
C MET A 1 47.51 33.47 -53.73
N SER A 2 47.13 32.39 -54.42
CA SER A 2 47.05 31.02 -53.85
C SER A 2 45.99 30.93 -52.73
N MET A 3 44.93 30.13 -52.79
CA MET A 3 44.85 28.73 -53.20
C MET A 3 43.39 28.36 -53.54
N ARG A 4 43.24 27.44 -54.50
CA ARG A 4 41.98 26.96 -55.08
C ARG A 4 41.24 25.97 -54.17
N ARG A 5 39.92 25.92 -54.38
CA ARG A 5 38.98 24.87 -53.93
C ARG A 5 39.40 23.48 -54.41
N THR A 6 39.15 22.47 -53.59
CA THR A 6 38.89 21.09 -54.03
C THR A 6 37.80 20.47 -53.16
N THR A 7 36.59 20.44 -53.69
CA THR A 7 35.49 19.58 -53.25
C THR A 7 35.76 18.18 -53.79
N THR A 8 35.92 17.19 -52.89
CA THR A 8 36.04 15.79 -53.28
C THR A 8 34.82 15.02 -52.80
N THR A 9 33.92 14.74 -53.75
CA THR A 9 32.84 13.76 -53.67
C THR A 9 33.44 12.36 -53.57
N ARG A 10 33.05 11.57 -52.56
CA ARG A 10 33.00 10.11 -52.68
C ARG A 10 31.75 9.56 -51.99
N ARG A 11 30.84 9.10 -52.86
CA ARG A 11 29.79 8.13 -52.58
C ARG A 11 30.41 6.89 -51.94
N ALA A 12 29.79 6.39 -50.88
CA ALA A 12 29.83 4.97 -50.53
C ALA A 12 28.46 4.60 -49.98
N MET A 13 27.70 3.87 -50.80
CA MET A 13 26.52 3.13 -50.35
C MET A 13 27.00 1.98 -49.47
N ALA A 14 26.33 1.76 -48.34
CA ALA A 14 26.28 0.47 -47.69
C ALA A 14 24.91 0.33 -47.03
N ALA A 15 24.00 -0.34 -47.74
CA ALA A 15 22.79 -0.89 -47.16
C ALA A 15 23.17 -2.14 -46.36
N VAL A 16 22.82 -2.19 -45.08
CA VAL A 16 22.86 -3.41 -44.29
C VAL A 16 21.51 -3.55 -43.59
N SER A 17 20.65 -4.35 -44.21
CA SER A 17 19.43 -4.88 -43.61
C SER A 17 19.79 -6.01 -42.65
N MET A 18 19.55 -5.84 -41.35
CA MET A 18 19.55 -6.93 -40.37
C MET A 18 18.11 -7.24 -39.97
N THR A 19 17.50 -8.18 -40.68
CA THR A 19 16.31 -8.91 -40.23
C THR A 19 16.73 -9.93 -39.18
N ALA A 20 16.51 -9.62 -37.91
CA ALA A 20 16.57 -10.61 -36.83
C ALA A 20 15.16 -11.21 -36.65
N ALA A 21 14.92 -12.38 -37.25
CA ALA A 21 13.77 -13.20 -36.94
C ALA A 21 14.07 -13.97 -35.64
N LEU A 22 13.47 -13.56 -34.53
CA LEU A 22 13.45 -14.34 -33.30
C LEU A 22 12.25 -15.30 -33.36
N ALA A 23 12.53 -16.55 -33.74
CA ALA A 23 11.60 -17.66 -33.51
C ALA A 23 11.88 -18.23 -32.12
N PHE A 24 11.06 -17.86 -31.12
CA PHE A 24 10.98 -18.60 -29.88
C PHE A 24 9.82 -19.60 -29.98
N ALA A 25 10.16 -20.87 -30.18
CA ALA A 25 9.24 -21.97 -29.98
C ALA A 25 9.08 -22.19 -28.46
N LEU A 26 7.90 -21.89 -27.92
CA LEU A 26 7.49 -22.39 -26.61
C LEU A 26 6.89 -23.78 -26.79
N ALA A 27 7.71 -24.81 -26.63
CA ALA A 27 7.24 -26.12 -26.20
C ALA A 27 7.04 -26.07 -24.69
N GLY A 28 5.91 -25.51 -24.26
CA GLY A 28 5.39 -25.63 -22.90
C GLY A 28 4.41 -26.79 -22.86
N CYS A 29 4.91 -27.96 -22.43
CA CYS A 29 4.10 -29.14 -22.13
C CYS A 29 3.31 -28.87 -20.85
N GLY A 30 2.06 -28.43 -21.00
CA GLY A 30 1.02 -28.53 -19.98
C GLY A 30 0.06 -29.62 -20.42
N ASP A 31 0.34 -30.85 -19.99
CA ASP A 31 -0.54 -32.00 -20.12
C ASP A 31 -1.15 -32.27 -18.74
N ASP A 32 -2.45 -32.05 -18.61
CA ASP A 32 -3.35 -33.00 -17.96
C ASP A 32 -4.78 -32.65 -18.42
N GLY A 33 -5.13 -33.18 -19.59
CA GLY A 33 -6.51 -33.25 -20.06
C GLY A 33 -7.01 -34.69 -19.92
N GLY A 34 -8.13 -34.91 -19.24
CA GLY A 34 -8.69 -36.24 -19.07
C GLY A 34 -10.15 -36.23 -18.62
N ASP A 35 -11.05 -35.82 -19.52
CA ASP A 35 -12.48 -36.07 -19.42
C ASP A 35 -12.78 -37.50 -19.93
N GLY A 36 -13.51 -38.31 -19.15
CA GLY A 36 -13.97 -39.64 -19.53
C GLY A 36 -14.72 -40.39 -18.41
N PRO A 37 -15.73 -41.23 -18.71
CA PRO A 37 -16.98 -41.24 -17.95
C PRO A 37 -17.18 -42.44 -17.00
N GLY A 38 -18.00 -42.19 -15.97
CA GLY A 38 -18.93 -43.16 -15.36
C GLY A 38 -18.36 -44.16 -14.35
N LYS A 39 -18.79 -44.06 -13.08
CA LYS A 39 -19.57 -45.12 -12.43
C LYS A 39 -20.21 -44.65 -11.13
N GLU A 40 -21.40 -45.18 -10.93
CA GLU A 40 -22.37 -44.92 -9.87
C GLU A 40 -21.82 -45.17 -8.47
N GLY A 41 -22.16 -44.27 -7.55
CA GLY A 41 -21.98 -44.41 -6.11
C GLY A 41 -23.08 -43.65 -5.41
N SER A 42 -24.23 -44.31 -5.27
CA SER A 42 -25.45 -43.82 -4.64
C SER A 42 -25.20 -43.34 -3.20
N SER A 43 -25.63 -42.12 -2.88
CA SER A 43 -26.11 -41.73 -1.55
C SER A 43 -27.04 -40.53 -1.67
N ALA A 44 -28.19 -40.66 -1.02
CA ALA A 44 -29.42 -39.90 -1.19
C ALA A 44 -29.34 -38.43 -0.70
N PRO A 45 -30.30 -37.56 -1.13
CA PRO A 45 -30.22 -36.11 -1.01
C PRO A 45 -30.79 -35.59 0.31
N SER A 46 -30.15 -34.59 0.92
CA SER A 46 -30.81 -33.73 1.92
C SER A 46 -31.22 -32.42 1.26
N ALA A 47 -32.53 -32.19 1.28
CA ALA A 47 -33.21 -31.02 0.73
C ALA A 47 -32.96 -29.74 1.58
N PRO A 48 -33.33 -28.56 1.07
CA PRO A 48 -32.77 -27.26 1.47
C PRO A 48 -33.46 -26.64 2.69
N ALA A 49 -32.67 -25.99 3.56
CA ALA A 49 -33.20 -25.05 4.53
C ALA A 49 -33.39 -23.69 3.86
N GLY A 50 -34.65 -23.33 3.61
CA GLY A 50 -35.08 -21.96 3.31
C GLY A 50 -35.09 -21.05 4.55
N PRO A 51 -35.45 -19.77 4.38
CA PRO A 51 -34.80 -18.63 4.99
C PRO A 51 -35.29 -18.32 6.41
N SER A 52 -34.42 -17.76 7.25
CA SER A 52 -34.83 -17.05 8.46
C SER A 52 -34.27 -15.63 8.46
N ALA A 53 -35.25 -14.73 8.56
CA ALA A 53 -35.27 -13.31 8.83
C ALA A 53 -33.99 -12.63 9.37
N GLU A 54 -33.68 -11.52 8.71
CA GLU A 54 -33.29 -10.22 9.27
C GLU A 54 -32.78 -10.22 10.72
N ASP A 55 -31.47 -10.00 10.88
CA ASP A 55 -30.95 -9.26 12.01
C ASP A 55 -30.10 -8.09 11.51
N LYS A 56 -30.49 -6.89 11.92
CA LYS A 56 -29.76 -5.64 11.68
C LYS A 56 -28.56 -5.62 12.62
N GLY A 57 -27.47 -6.25 12.19
CA GLY A 57 -26.15 -6.11 12.82
C GLY A 57 -25.27 -5.18 12.01
N GLU A 58 -24.84 -4.08 12.61
CA GLU A 58 -23.86 -3.12 12.09
C GLU A 58 -22.74 -3.77 11.27
N SER A 59 -22.51 -3.22 10.07
CA SER A 59 -21.33 -3.51 9.26
C SER A 59 -20.09 -3.06 10.03
N LYS A 60 -19.51 -3.96 10.82
CA LYS A 60 -18.15 -3.82 11.33
C LYS A 60 -17.23 -3.74 10.11
N PRO A 61 -16.42 -2.68 9.95
CA PRO A 61 -15.48 -2.62 8.85
C PRO A 61 -14.51 -3.81 8.98
N ASP A 62 -14.45 -4.63 7.92
CA ASP A 62 -13.46 -5.68 7.75
C ASP A 62 -12.07 -5.07 7.87
N THR A 63 -11.48 -5.20 9.05
CA THR A 63 -10.08 -4.87 9.25
C THR A 63 -9.38 -6.19 9.45
N ALA A 64 -8.60 -6.60 8.46
CA ALA A 64 -7.50 -7.55 8.64
C ALA A 64 -6.39 -6.90 9.49
N ALA A 65 -6.76 -6.35 10.65
CA ALA A 65 -5.84 -5.89 11.67
C ALA A 65 -5.37 -7.11 12.43
N GLY A 66 -4.14 -7.55 12.11
CA GLY A 66 -3.40 -8.41 13.02
C GLY A 66 -3.39 -7.78 14.42
N GLU A 67 -3.56 -8.62 15.44
CA GLU A 67 -3.35 -8.38 16.88
C GLU A 67 -3.54 -6.92 17.34
N ASN A 68 -4.69 -6.65 17.99
CA ASN A 68 -5.02 -5.32 18.54
C ASN A 68 -3.80 -4.67 19.21
N ALA A 69 -3.38 -3.52 18.70
CA ALA A 69 -2.33 -2.73 19.35
C ALA A 69 -2.78 -2.33 20.76
N ASN A 70 -1.87 -2.40 21.73
CA ASN A 70 -2.17 -1.92 23.08
C ASN A 70 -2.09 -0.38 23.09
N PRO A 71 -3.21 0.34 23.32
CA PRO A 71 -3.21 1.81 23.31
C PRO A 71 -2.36 2.43 24.43
N ASP A 72 -2.04 1.70 25.50
CA ASP A 72 -1.20 2.18 26.60
C ASP A 72 0.29 2.24 26.23
N VAL A 73 0.70 1.57 25.14
CA VAL A 73 2.08 1.58 24.67
C VAL A 73 2.31 2.79 23.79
N LYS A 74 3.32 3.60 24.11
CA LYS A 74 3.73 4.76 23.30
C LYS A 74 5.13 4.56 22.75
N LEU A 75 5.22 4.12 21.49
CA LEU A 75 6.51 3.89 20.81
C LEU A 75 7.09 5.18 20.24
N ALA A 76 6.24 6.07 19.73
CA ALA A 76 6.63 7.37 19.22
C ALA A 76 5.45 8.35 19.29
N GLU A 77 5.78 9.64 19.25
CA GLU A 77 4.81 10.73 19.09
C GLU A 77 5.29 11.64 17.96
N ALA A 78 4.33 12.20 17.21
CA ALA A 78 4.55 13.26 16.24
C ALA A 78 3.52 14.37 16.45
N ARG A 79 3.99 15.63 16.44
CA ARG A 79 3.11 16.80 16.50
C ARG A 79 2.60 17.14 15.11
N GLY A 80 1.29 17.30 15.02
CA GLY A 80 0.59 17.79 13.86
C GLY A 80 0.29 19.29 13.96
N GLN A 81 -0.23 19.84 12.87
CA GLN A 81 -0.71 21.21 12.83
C GLN A 81 -1.94 21.39 13.75
N ASN A 82 -2.17 22.62 14.20
CA ASN A 82 -3.41 23.04 14.89
C ASN A 82 -3.80 22.18 16.10
N GLY A 83 -2.81 21.69 16.87
CA GLY A 83 -3.06 20.90 18.09
C GLY A 83 -3.31 19.42 17.85
N LEU A 84 -3.05 18.90 16.64
CA LEU A 84 -3.09 17.46 16.39
C LEU A 84 -1.88 16.76 17.03
N THR A 85 -2.12 15.60 17.64
CA THR A 85 -1.09 14.72 18.19
C THR A 85 -1.27 13.32 17.61
N LEU A 86 -0.22 12.78 17.00
CA LEU A 86 -0.16 11.38 16.56
C LEU A 86 0.68 10.59 17.56
N VAL A 87 0.12 9.50 18.09
CA VAL A 87 0.82 8.51 18.90
C VAL A 87 0.88 7.21 18.13
N ILE A 88 2.08 6.61 18.05
CA ILE A 88 2.27 5.28 17.46
C ILE A 88 2.40 4.26 18.59
N ASN A 89 1.53 3.25 18.56
CA ASN A 89 1.44 2.22 19.59
C ASN A 89 2.10 0.91 19.15
N GLN A 90 2.13 0.64 17.84
CA GLN A 90 2.73 -0.59 17.31
C GLN A 90 3.39 -0.35 15.96
N VAL A 91 4.55 -1.00 15.77
CA VAL A 91 5.27 -1.12 14.50
C VAL A 91 5.77 -2.56 14.40
N LYS A 92 5.00 -3.42 13.72
CA LYS A 92 5.23 -4.87 13.70
C LYS A 92 5.48 -5.34 12.28
N ARG A 93 6.62 -5.97 12.05
CA ARG A 93 6.91 -6.75 10.85
C ARG A 93 6.18 -8.07 10.95
N ASP A 94 5.54 -8.44 9.84
CA ASP A 94 4.82 -9.70 9.68
C ASP A 94 5.60 -10.67 8.77
N SER A 95 5.39 -11.97 8.96
CA SER A 95 6.05 -13.02 8.18
C SER A 95 5.62 -13.03 6.70
N GLY A 96 4.49 -12.40 6.36
CA GLY A 96 4.01 -12.16 5.01
C GLY A 96 4.79 -11.09 4.23
N GLY A 97 5.81 -10.46 4.82
CA GLY A 97 6.65 -9.46 4.15
C GLY A 97 6.10 -8.04 4.24
N PHE A 98 5.37 -7.74 5.31
CA PHE A 98 4.75 -6.43 5.56
C PHE A 98 5.20 -5.84 6.88
N VAL A 99 5.08 -4.52 7.02
CA VAL A 99 5.14 -3.82 8.30
C VAL A 99 3.81 -3.12 8.52
N THR A 100 3.17 -3.42 9.65
CA THR A 100 1.94 -2.76 10.09
C THR A 100 2.28 -1.74 11.15
N VAL A 101 1.82 -0.51 10.94
CA VAL A 101 1.91 0.60 11.89
C VAL A 101 0.51 0.89 12.42
N GLN A 102 0.34 0.87 13.74
CA GLN A 102 -0.92 1.21 14.41
C GLN A 102 -0.69 2.37 15.38
N GLY A 103 -1.68 3.25 15.48
CA GLY A 103 -1.59 4.47 16.27
C GLY A 103 -2.93 5.13 16.51
N GLU A 104 -2.87 6.30 17.12
CA GLU A 104 -4.02 7.16 17.35
C GLU A 104 -3.68 8.61 17.01
N ILE A 105 -4.61 9.31 16.36
CA ILE A 105 -4.53 10.75 16.15
C ILE A 105 -5.59 11.41 17.03
N LYS A 106 -5.16 12.35 17.85
CA LYS A 106 -6.02 13.15 18.72
C LYS A 106 -5.98 14.62 18.33
N ASN A 107 -7.13 15.30 18.40
CA ASN A 107 -7.20 16.75 18.32
C ASN A 107 -7.19 17.36 19.73
N ASP A 108 -6.01 17.81 20.18
CA ASP A 108 -5.85 18.54 21.44
C ASP A 108 -6.07 20.06 21.27
N GLY A 109 -6.42 20.52 20.06
CA GLY A 109 -6.75 21.90 19.76
C GLY A 109 -8.19 22.29 20.13
N ASP A 110 -8.58 23.50 19.72
CA ASP A 110 -9.89 24.12 19.99
C ASP A 110 -10.79 24.20 18.74
N VAL A 111 -10.28 23.82 17.56
CA VAL A 111 -10.99 23.85 16.28
C VAL A 111 -11.04 22.46 15.64
N THR A 112 -12.18 22.11 15.04
CA THR A 112 -12.34 20.89 14.23
C THR A 112 -11.35 20.86 13.07
N GLN A 113 -10.59 19.77 12.95
CA GLN A 113 -9.62 19.59 11.88
C GLN A 113 -10.18 18.75 10.73
N ASN A 114 -9.86 19.16 9.50
CA ASN A 114 -10.09 18.37 8.29
C ASN A 114 -8.88 17.45 8.04
N THR A 115 -9.13 16.21 7.65
CA THR A 115 -8.08 15.18 7.48
C THR A 115 -7.71 14.91 6.03
N ALA A 116 -8.37 15.55 5.05
CA ALA A 116 -8.20 15.26 3.63
C ALA A 116 -6.74 15.39 3.17
N ASN A 117 -5.95 16.25 3.81
CA ASN A 117 -4.53 16.41 3.48
C ASN A 117 -3.68 15.18 3.83
N TRP A 118 -4.11 14.33 4.77
CA TRP A 118 -3.37 13.14 5.21
C TRP A 118 -3.28 12.06 4.13
N GLN A 119 -4.21 12.06 3.18
CA GLN A 119 -4.18 11.13 2.05
C GLN A 119 -3.01 11.43 1.09
N GLY A 120 -2.37 12.60 1.21
CA GLY A 120 -1.31 13.03 0.29
C GLY A 120 -1.85 13.69 -0.98
N GLN A 121 -0.95 13.91 -1.95
CA GLN A 121 -1.22 14.75 -3.13
C GLN A 121 -1.41 13.95 -4.43
N GLU A 122 -1.34 12.63 -4.36
CA GLU A 122 -1.51 11.77 -5.53
C GLU A 122 -3.00 11.62 -5.85
N SER A 123 -3.40 11.99 -7.07
CA SER A 123 -4.81 12.18 -7.42
C SER A 123 -5.61 10.88 -7.44
N ALA A 124 -5.03 9.78 -7.93
CA ALA A 124 -5.71 8.48 -7.94
C ALA A 124 -5.92 7.97 -6.51
N LEU A 125 -4.91 8.11 -5.65
CA LEU A 125 -5.03 7.80 -4.23
C LEU A 125 -6.13 8.63 -3.56
N GLY A 126 -6.13 9.96 -3.77
CA GLY A 126 -7.13 10.83 -3.16
C GLY A 126 -8.56 10.55 -3.62
N ALA A 127 -8.75 10.20 -4.89
CA ALA A 127 -10.05 9.86 -5.45
C ALA A 127 -10.63 8.55 -4.87
N LYS A 128 -9.76 7.58 -4.55
CA LYS A 128 -10.16 6.25 -4.03
C LYS A 128 -10.14 6.15 -2.51
N ASN A 129 -9.40 7.03 -1.84
CA ASN A 129 -9.16 6.99 -0.40
C ASN A 129 -9.35 8.37 0.26
N PRO A 130 -10.52 9.00 0.09
CA PRO A 130 -10.78 10.29 0.70
C PRO A 130 -10.65 10.20 2.23
N ASN A 131 -10.08 11.23 2.85
CA ASN A 131 -9.97 11.34 4.31
C ASN A 131 -9.28 10.12 4.94
N SER A 132 -8.14 9.72 4.37
CA SER A 132 -7.35 8.56 4.79
C SER A 132 -5.96 8.96 5.24
N VAL A 133 -5.25 8.01 5.87
CA VAL A 133 -3.83 8.14 6.20
C VAL A 133 -2.91 7.63 5.10
N ALA A 134 -3.42 7.49 3.87
CA ALA A 134 -2.70 6.86 2.76
C ALA A 134 -1.45 7.63 2.28
N GLY A 135 -1.32 8.91 2.66
CA GLY A 135 -0.13 9.72 2.38
C GLY A 135 1.06 9.41 3.28
N ALA A 136 0.92 8.48 4.24
CA ALA A 136 2.00 8.07 5.12
C ALA A 136 3.14 7.38 4.37
N THR A 137 4.37 7.56 4.86
CA THR A 137 5.56 6.90 4.30
C THR A 137 6.51 6.45 5.39
N LEU A 138 7.27 5.39 5.11
CA LEU A 138 8.43 4.96 5.88
C LEU A 138 9.69 5.21 5.06
N VAL A 139 10.74 5.77 5.66
CA VAL A 139 12.03 5.97 5.01
C VAL A 139 13.10 5.18 5.74
N ASP A 140 13.62 4.17 5.06
CA ASP A 140 14.84 3.47 5.46
C ASP A 140 16.04 4.27 4.94
N LYS A 141 16.70 5.00 5.84
CA LYS A 141 17.90 5.77 5.51
C LYS A 141 19.08 4.88 5.11
N THR A 142 19.20 3.71 5.73
CA THR A 142 20.29 2.76 5.49
C THR A 142 20.13 2.11 4.11
N GLY A 143 18.93 1.60 3.84
CA GLY A 143 18.56 1.03 2.54
C GLY A 143 18.33 2.08 1.44
N LYS A 144 18.29 3.37 1.81
CA LYS A 144 18.03 4.52 0.91
C LYS A 144 16.71 4.37 0.15
N LYS A 145 15.69 3.84 0.83
CA LYS A 145 14.37 3.56 0.24
C LYS A 145 13.27 4.26 1.00
N ARG A 146 12.30 4.76 0.25
CA ARG A 146 11.01 5.22 0.77
C ARG A 146 9.96 4.18 0.42
N TYR A 147 9.16 3.81 1.40
CA TYR A 147 8.05 2.87 1.30
C TYR A 147 6.74 3.64 1.49
N TYR A 148 5.76 3.31 0.67
CA TYR A 148 4.42 3.89 0.70
C TYR A 148 3.44 2.85 1.21
N VAL A 149 2.29 3.31 1.71
CA VAL A 149 1.18 2.44 2.10
C VAL A 149 0.78 1.55 0.93
N LEU A 150 0.58 0.26 1.20
CA LEU A 150 0.15 -0.74 0.22
C LEU A 150 -1.22 -0.38 -0.36
N ARG A 151 -1.44 -0.81 -1.60
CA ARG A 151 -2.70 -0.59 -2.32
C ARG A 151 -3.10 -1.83 -3.10
N ASP A 152 -4.40 -2.01 -3.28
CA ASP A 152 -4.93 -3.00 -4.22
C ASP A 152 -4.91 -2.49 -5.67
N THR A 153 -5.38 -3.33 -6.59
CA THR A 153 -5.47 -3.01 -8.02
C THR A 153 -6.48 -1.90 -8.34
N ASP A 154 -7.40 -1.60 -7.43
CA ASP A 154 -8.38 -0.52 -7.53
C ASP A 154 -7.87 0.79 -6.90
N SER A 155 -6.60 0.82 -6.49
CA SER A 155 -5.93 1.92 -5.78
C SER A 155 -6.50 2.22 -4.39
N ARG A 156 -7.22 1.29 -3.75
CA ARG A 156 -7.60 1.41 -2.34
C ARG A 156 -6.41 1.10 -1.45
N CYS A 157 -6.15 1.94 -0.47
CA CYS A 157 -5.06 1.74 0.48
C CYS A 157 -5.39 0.61 1.44
N LEU A 158 -4.35 -0.06 1.94
CA LEU A 158 -4.45 -0.92 3.11
C LEU A 158 -4.15 -0.11 4.36
N CYS A 159 -5.09 0.80 4.66
CA CYS A 159 -4.98 1.76 5.76
C CYS A 159 -6.36 2.26 6.23
N THR A 160 -6.41 2.96 7.36
CA THR A 160 -7.65 3.61 7.81
C THR A 160 -8.08 4.71 6.83
N THR A 161 -9.36 4.71 6.49
CA THR A 161 -10.01 5.67 5.59
C THR A 161 -11.23 6.31 6.27
N ALA A 162 -11.90 7.24 5.58
CA ALA A 162 -13.16 7.84 6.02
C ALA A 162 -13.10 8.60 7.37
N ILE A 163 -11.93 9.11 7.75
CA ILE A 163 -11.73 9.93 8.94
C ILE A 163 -12.16 11.37 8.64
N ALA A 164 -13.42 11.64 8.32
CA ALA A 164 -13.82 12.89 7.65
C ALA A 164 -13.36 14.20 8.34
N THR A 165 -13.55 14.28 9.66
CA THR A 165 -13.13 15.40 10.50
C THR A 165 -12.76 14.90 11.89
N LEU A 166 -11.99 15.69 12.63
CA LEU A 166 -11.66 15.40 14.02
C LEU A 166 -11.99 16.63 14.89
N ALA A 167 -13.05 16.55 15.69
CA ALA A 167 -13.48 17.62 16.59
C ALA A 167 -12.51 17.80 17.78
N PRO A 168 -12.51 18.96 18.47
CA PRO A 168 -11.72 19.14 19.69
C PRO A 168 -11.96 18.03 20.72
N GLY A 169 -10.88 17.42 21.21
CA GLY A 169 -10.91 16.30 22.15
C GLY A 169 -11.17 14.93 21.53
N GLU A 170 -11.49 14.85 20.23
CA GLU A 170 -11.74 13.59 19.54
C GLU A 170 -10.43 12.86 19.19
N THR A 171 -10.50 11.53 19.22
CA THR A 171 -9.41 10.62 18.86
C THR A 171 -9.88 9.66 17.77
N ALA A 172 -9.05 9.46 16.75
CA ALA A 172 -9.23 8.45 15.72
C ALA A 172 -8.09 7.40 15.79
N SER A 173 -8.44 6.13 15.95
CA SER A 173 -7.50 5.02 15.82
C SER A 173 -7.17 4.79 14.34
N ILE A 174 -5.89 4.56 14.05
CA ILE A 174 -5.38 4.41 12.70
C ILE A 174 -4.53 3.15 12.55
N PHE A 175 -4.58 2.56 11.36
CA PHE A 175 -3.62 1.55 10.91
C PHE A 175 -3.14 1.86 9.50
N MET A 176 -1.92 1.44 9.18
CA MET A 176 -1.30 1.54 7.87
C MET A 176 -0.41 0.32 7.64
N GLN A 177 -0.53 -0.33 6.49
CA GLN A 177 0.36 -1.42 6.10
C GLN A 177 1.30 -1.00 4.98
N PHE A 178 2.58 -1.34 5.14
CA PHE A 178 3.67 -1.05 4.22
C PHE A 178 4.33 -2.36 3.77
N PRO A 179 4.95 -2.40 2.58
CA PRO A 179 5.91 -3.45 2.29
C PRO A 179 7.05 -3.41 3.32
N ALA A 180 7.50 -4.57 3.79
CA ALA A 180 8.55 -4.62 4.81
C ALA A 180 9.90 -4.16 4.23
N PRO A 181 10.61 -3.25 4.91
CA PRO A 181 12.04 -3.06 4.70
C PRO A 181 12.83 -4.36 4.97
N PRO A 182 14.06 -4.50 4.45
CA PRO A 182 14.92 -5.65 4.75
C PRO A 182 15.00 -5.97 6.23
N GLN A 183 15.25 -7.24 6.58
CA GLN A 183 15.35 -7.69 7.98
C GLN A 183 16.45 -6.96 8.78
N THR A 184 17.47 -6.45 8.09
CA THR A 184 18.53 -5.64 8.69
C THR A 184 18.09 -4.24 9.08
N THR A 185 16.93 -3.78 8.57
CA THR A 185 16.38 -2.45 8.86
C THR A 185 15.46 -2.55 10.07
N THR A 186 15.95 -2.09 11.21
CA THR A 186 15.25 -2.08 12.50
C THR A 186 14.68 -0.71 12.87
N GLU A 187 15.03 0.33 12.12
CA GLU A 187 14.59 1.71 12.36
C GLU A 187 14.28 2.40 11.02
N VAL A 188 13.18 3.16 10.99
CA VAL A 188 12.72 3.94 9.84
C VAL A 188 12.17 5.28 10.29
N ASP A 189 12.31 6.31 9.46
CA ASP A 189 11.59 7.56 9.66
C ASP A 189 10.15 7.41 9.16
N PHE A 190 9.18 7.75 9.98
CA PHE A 190 7.78 7.83 9.62
C PHE A 190 7.36 9.27 9.33
N THR A 191 6.57 9.44 8.27
CA THR A 191 5.95 10.71 7.92
C THR A 191 4.46 10.50 7.66
N LEU A 192 3.63 11.41 8.13
CA LEU A 192 2.25 11.60 7.69
C LEU A 192 2.08 13.08 7.31
N PRO A 193 1.39 13.44 6.21
CA PRO A 193 1.21 14.84 5.85
C PRO A 193 0.62 15.66 7.01
N THR A 194 1.07 16.90 7.17
CA THR A 194 0.72 17.80 8.29
C THR A 194 1.30 17.45 9.67
N PHE A 195 2.04 16.34 9.80
CA PHE A 195 2.75 15.95 11.02
C PHE A 195 4.27 16.09 10.85
N ALA A 196 4.96 16.34 11.97
CA ALA A 196 6.40 16.22 12.05
C ALA A 196 6.84 14.77 11.80
N THR A 197 8.01 14.60 11.19
CA THR A 197 8.66 13.29 11.05
C THR A 197 9.06 12.74 12.41
N THR A 198 8.88 11.44 12.64
CA THR A 198 9.33 10.75 13.86
C THR A 198 10.01 9.44 13.52
N SER A 199 10.96 8.98 14.34
CA SER A 199 11.66 7.71 14.11
C SER A 199 10.88 6.55 14.76
N LEU A 200 10.75 5.44 14.03
CA LEU A 200 10.05 4.24 14.46
C LEU A 200 11.00 3.05 14.48
N LYS A 201 11.01 2.33 15.60
CA LYS A 201 11.64 1.01 15.70
C LYS A 201 10.67 -0.06 15.24
N ILE A 202 11.12 -0.91 14.34
CA ILE A 202 10.34 -2.05 13.85
C ILE A 202 10.63 -3.25 14.75
N SER A 203 9.57 -3.86 15.28
CA SER A 203 9.62 -5.15 15.98
C SER A 203 9.19 -6.27 15.05
N GLY A 204 9.66 -7.50 15.31
CA GLY A 204 9.39 -8.65 14.45
C GLY A 204 10.48 -8.90 13.41
#